data_AF-A0A672I8S7-F1
#
_entry.id   AF-A0A672I8S7-F1
#
_cell.length_a   1.000
_cell.length_b   1.000
_cell.length_c   1.000
_cell.angle_alpha   90.00
_cell.angle_beta   90.00
_cell.angle_gamma   90.00
#
_symmetry.space_group_name_H-M   'P 1'
#
loop_
_entity.id
_entity.type
_entity.pdbx_description
1 polymer ?
#
loop_
_entity_poly.entity_id
_entity_poly.type
_entity_poly.pdbx_seq_one_letter_code
_entity_poly.pdbx_strand_id
1 'polypeptide(L)'
;GIVEPPTIKQKPELVKVTRGDPVSLECKVAGTPQINVRWVKDGKELESSRKHHLQYENQLSSLNIAASELQDGGEYLFEARNAVGTCSCKVTLVVLEEVIPPTFIRKLTDIQALMGSLVTLECKAAGSQPLSVQWSKGKENISSSSKYKLLHADNTMSLEFKLSQSSDTGEYSCKVSNSAGSCVCSGVLTAVIPKSDVLLKSVFEGTPPFTVKWFKDEVELITGPQCTVRLEKNSSSVELHSVGPLHSGSYSCQVSNEAGAVKSAAELLVKEPPQFVVKLPPTTFVKQCEGHRFECKATSAQSLKMCWYKNDQKITDSDNYKTMFVDSTAYLQLNSARFEDNGTFTCEAFNDAGSASCSTVLTVQESPSFIKTPSPVEGIKGKDASLHCEIYGTPPFQVSWYKDRRPLKESRRHKIVSEGTSAALHIMKLEQDDIGLYECRVSNNVGSESCRTNITLKEQPAFVKKLVDQSVQVNQQLVLTATVKGSEPLTVSWVQDKDHILREGDNRKITFENNVVTLIVPKADLATAGKYTCQLRNDSGVVESVSQVTVLGL
;
A
#
# COMPACT_ATOMS: atom_id res chain seq x y z
N GLY A 1 36.68 25.35 0.06
CA GLY A 1 35.39 24.87 -0.48
C GLY A 1 34.38 25.98 -0.38
N ILE A 2 33.54 26.15 -1.39
CA ILE A 2 32.45 27.13 -1.36
C ILE A 2 31.49 26.68 -0.24
N VAL A 3 31.36 27.49 0.80
CA VAL A 3 30.35 27.24 1.84
C VAL A 3 29.05 27.80 1.29
N GLU A 4 28.02 26.97 1.27
CA GLU A 4 26.68 27.30 0.78
C GLU A 4 25.76 27.65 1.96
N PRO A 5 24.98 28.75 1.87
CA PRO A 5 24.04 29.11 2.92
C PRO A 5 22.93 28.06 3.03
N PRO A 6 22.33 27.88 4.22
CA PRO A 6 21.23 26.94 4.41
C PRO A 6 20.03 27.34 3.55
N THR A 7 19.28 26.37 3.04
CA THR A 7 18.06 26.55 2.25
C THR A 7 17.00 25.54 2.68
N ILE A 8 15.76 25.99 2.88
CA ILE A 8 14.66 25.11 3.29
C ILE A 8 14.10 24.43 2.05
N LYS A 9 14.05 23.10 2.08
CA LYS A 9 13.63 22.25 0.96
C LYS A 9 12.22 21.71 1.13
N GLN A 10 11.80 21.48 2.36
CA GLN A 10 10.46 21.01 2.68
C GLN A 10 10.01 21.64 3.98
N LYS A 11 8.78 22.15 3.98
CA LYS A 11 8.10 22.67 5.16
C LYS A 11 6.61 22.30 5.03
N PRO A 12 5.92 22.00 6.13
CA PRO A 12 4.46 22.01 6.15
C PRO A 12 3.98 23.46 6.06
N GLU A 13 2.91 23.70 5.30
CA GLU A 13 2.28 25.03 5.23
C GLU A 13 1.27 25.24 6.37
N LEU A 14 0.51 24.20 6.70
CA LEU A 14 -0.48 24.20 7.77
C LEU A 14 -0.53 22.80 8.38
N VAL A 15 -0.35 22.71 9.70
CA VAL A 15 -0.53 21.47 10.46
C VAL A 15 -1.75 21.65 11.36
N LYS A 16 -2.69 20.72 11.31
CA LYS A 16 -3.86 20.69 12.20
C LYS A 16 -3.70 19.53 13.17
N VAL A 17 -3.81 19.82 14.46
CA VAL A 17 -3.80 18.81 15.52
C VAL A 17 -4.95 19.11 16.48
N THR A 18 -5.49 18.10 17.12
CA THR A 18 -6.49 18.29 18.17
C THR A 18 -5.82 18.46 19.53
N ARG A 19 -6.40 19.29 20.41
CA ARG A 19 -5.92 19.49 21.78
C ARG A 19 -5.76 18.14 22.52
N GLY A 20 -4.58 17.90 23.08
CA GLY A 20 -4.20 16.70 23.81
C GLY A 20 -3.33 15.72 23.00
N ASP A 21 -3.45 15.74 21.67
CA ASP A 21 -2.71 14.82 20.81
C ASP A 21 -1.27 15.30 20.58
N PRO A 22 -0.32 14.36 20.38
CA PRO A 22 1.03 14.71 19.98
C PRO A 22 1.07 15.22 18.53
N VAL A 23 1.96 16.15 18.23
CA VAL A 23 2.21 16.64 16.86
C VAL A 23 3.70 16.84 16.60
N SER A 24 4.13 16.59 15.36
CA SER A 24 5.49 16.87 14.89
C SER A 24 5.45 17.95 13.81
N LEU A 25 6.23 19.03 13.97
CA LEU A 25 6.49 20.03 12.94
C LEU A 25 7.88 19.78 12.35
N GLU A 26 7.95 19.56 11.04
CA GLU A 26 9.18 19.08 10.39
C GLU A 26 9.64 19.99 9.26
N CYS A 27 10.87 20.50 9.35
CA CYS A 27 11.51 21.28 8.29
C CYS A 27 12.78 20.60 7.80
N LYS A 28 12.85 20.40 6.48
CA LYS A 28 14.03 19.83 5.83
C LYS A 28 14.91 20.95 5.29
N VAL A 29 16.20 20.95 5.66
CA VAL A 29 17.16 22.01 5.32
C VAL A 29 18.34 21.44 4.56
N ALA A 30 18.69 22.02 3.43
CA ALA A 30 19.93 21.75 2.71
C ALA A 30 20.96 22.85 2.97
N GLY A 31 22.25 22.57 2.86
CA GLY A 31 23.33 23.55 2.95
C GLY A 31 24.64 22.93 3.39
N THR A 32 25.70 23.73 3.52
CA THR A 32 26.97 23.19 4.03
C THR A 32 26.81 22.79 5.51
N PRO A 33 27.22 21.56 5.90
CA PRO A 33 27.11 21.02 7.27
C PRO A 33 27.74 21.91 8.35
N GLN A 34 27.41 21.67 9.63
CA GLN A 34 27.48 22.65 10.74
C GLN A 34 26.37 23.71 10.66
N ILE A 35 25.18 23.27 10.23
CA ILE A 35 23.97 24.07 10.26
C ILE A 35 23.40 24.00 11.68
N ASN A 36 23.37 25.13 12.36
CA ASN A 36 22.64 25.28 13.61
C ASN A 36 21.19 25.60 13.26
N VAL A 37 20.28 24.82 13.81
CA VAL A 37 18.84 25.00 13.63
C VAL A 37 18.18 25.36 14.94
N ARG A 38 17.14 26.19 14.87
CA ARG A 38 16.31 26.51 16.02
C ARG A 38 14.86 26.72 15.61
N TRP A 39 13.98 26.47 16.57
CA TRP A 39 12.57 26.80 16.46
C TRP A 39 12.26 27.95 17.41
N VAL A 40 11.55 28.95 16.90
CA VAL A 40 11.18 30.17 17.63
C VAL A 40 9.67 30.28 17.60
N LYS A 41 9.07 30.57 18.76
CA LYS A 41 7.63 30.79 18.92
C LYS A 41 7.41 32.00 19.81
N ASP A 42 6.51 32.90 19.39
CA ASP A 42 6.20 34.14 20.13
C ASP A 42 7.45 35.00 20.44
N GLY A 43 8.42 34.99 19.53
CA GLY A 43 9.70 35.69 19.67
C GLY A 43 10.71 35.03 20.61
N LYS A 44 10.40 33.86 21.18
CA LYS A 44 11.29 33.11 22.09
C LYS A 44 11.78 31.81 21.44
N GLU A 45 13.07 31.54 21.56
CA GLU A 45 13.67 30.28 21.13
C GLU A 45 13.18 29.12 22.02
N LEU A 46 12.80 28.01 21.39
CA LEU A 46 12.30 26.81 22.05
C LEU A 46 13.46 25.88 22.41
N GLU A 47 13.42 25.35 23.63
CA GLU A 47 14.39 24.38 24.15
C GLU A 47 13.71 23.03 24.40
N SER A 48 14.50 21.96 24.33
CA SER A 48 14.01 20.61 24.65
C SER A 48 13.58 20.54 26.11
N SER A 49 12.35 20.05 26.33
CA SER A 49 11.66 20.00 27.61
C SER A 49 10.77 18.75 27.68
N ARG A 50 10.00 18.58 28.76
CA ARG A 50 9.00 17.49 28.82
C ARG A 50 7.87 17.63 27.79
N LYS A 51 7.61 18.86 27.32
CA LYS A 51 6.54 19.16 26.37
C LYS A 51 7.04 19.20 24.92
N HIS A 52 8.21 19.83 24.70
CA HIS A 52 8.81 20.01 23.39
C HIS A 52 10.05 19.13 23.28
N HIS A 53 10.09 18.25 22.29
CA HIS A 53 11.26 17.42 22.00
C HIS A 53 11.82 17.78 20.63
N LEU A 54 12.93 18.53 20.63
CA LEU A 54 13.60 19.00 19.42
C LEU A 54 14.66 17.99 19.00
N GLN A 55 14.64 17.62 17.72
CA GLN A 55 15.67 16.77 17.12
C GLN A 55 16.09 17.36 15.78
N TYR A 56 17.38 17.24 15.48
CA TYR A 56 17.92 17.58 14.17
C TYR A 56 18.81 16.44 13.70
N GLU A 57 18.29 15.62 12.80
CA GLU A 57 18.99 14.47 12.26
C GLU A 57 18.76 14.37 10.76
N ASN A 58 19.74 13.93 9.98
CA ASN A 58 19.58 13.70 8.54
C ASN A 58 19.07 14.94 7.77
N GLN A 59 19.44 16.16 8.17
CA GLN A 59 18.94 17.41 7.58
C GLN A 59 17.43 17.67 7.78
N LEU A 60 16.79 16.92 8.67
CA LEU A 60 15.41 17.10 9.10
C LEU A 60 15.41 17.63 10.54
N SER A 61 14.84 18.82 10.73
CA SER A 61 14.57 19.37 12.06
C SER A 61 13.12 19.06 12.42
N SER A 62 12.90 18.38 13.53
CA SER A 62 11.57 18.05 14.06
C SER A 62 11.36 18.69 15.43
N LEU A 63 10.28 19.45 15.56
CA LEU A 63 9.74 19.88 16.85
C LEU A 63 8.54 18.99 17.19
N ASN A 64 8.72 18.08 18.15
CA ASN A 64 7.65 17.23 18.63
C ASN A 64 7.00 17.85 19.88
N ILE A 65 5.70 18.07 19.85
CA ILE A 65 4.90 18.51 21.00
C ILE A 65 4.15 17.26 21.49
N ALA A 66 4.44 16.83 22.72
CA ALA A 66 3.95 15.55 23.24
C ALA A 66 2.43 15.52 23.53
N ALA A 67 1.87 16.68 23.90
CA ALA A 67 0.44 16.88 24.09
C ALA A 67 0.10 18.34 23.76
N SER A 68 -0.69 18.55 22.70
CA SER A 68 -0.96 19.88 22.15
C SER A 68 -1.99 20.65 22.98
N GLU A 69 -1.70 21.89 23.33
CA GLU A 69 -2.63 22.81 24.01
C GLU A 69 -3.04 23.93 23.06
N LEU A 70 -4.16 24.62 23.33
CA LEU A 70 -4.62 25.72 22.46
C LEU A 70 -3.58 26.83 22.31
N GLN A 71 -2.87 27.11 23.41
CA GLN A 71 -1.76 28.05 23.41
C GLN A 71 -0.59 27.60 22.55
N ASP A 72 -0.47 26.33 22.18
CA ASP A 72 0.56 25.84 21.25
C ASP A 72 0.22 26.17 19.80
N GLY A 73 -1.03 26.52 19.50
CA GLY A 73 -1.41 27.03 18.19
C GLY A 73 -0.70 28.36 17.88
N GLY A 74 -0.45 28.60 16.59
CA GLY A 74 0.22 29.81 16.13
C GLY A 74 1.29 29.54 15.07
N GLU A 75 2.02 30.59 14.72
CA GLU A 75 3.12 30.52 13.78
C GLU A 75 4.43 30.17 14.51
N TYR A 76 5.08 29.11 14.06
CA TYR A 76 6.43 28.74 14.47
C TYR A 76 7.41 29.20 13.40
N LEU A 77 8.43 29.94 13.80
CA LEU A 77 9.54 30.33 12.95
C LEU A 77 10.65 29.28 13.09
N PHE A 78 10.91 28.57 12.00
CA PHE A 78 12.07 27.72 11.90
C PHE A 78 13.22 28.51 11.27
N GLU A 79 14.40 28.49 11.90
CA GLU A 79 15.60 29.13 11.40
C GLU A 79 16.76 28.14 11.30
N ALA A 80 17.52 28.25 10.21
CA ALA A 80 18.74 27.49 10.01
C ALA A 80 19.87 28.45 9.62
N ARG A 81 21.04 28.30 10.26
CA ARG A 81 22.21 29.16 10.07
C ARG A 81 23.48 28.34 9.95
N ASN A 82 24.39 28.77 9.09
CA ASN A 82 25.79 28.36 9.11
C ASN A 82 26.72 29.58 8.97
N ALA A 83 28.02 29.36 8.74
CA ALA A 83 29.04 30.41 8.69
C ALA A 83 28.85 31.46 7.56
N VAL A 84 28.00 31.20 6.56
CA VAL A 84 27.85 32.06 5.36
C VAL A 84 26.43 32.53 5.10
N GLY A 85 25.44 32.08 5.87
CA GLY A 85 24.09 32.57 5.69
C GLY A 85 23.06 31.98 6.64
N THR A 86 21.83 32.44 6.47
CA THR A 86 20.67 32.04 7.29
C THR A 86 19.46 31.93 6.36
N CYS A 87 18.60 30.96 6.62
CA CYS A 87 17.27 30.90 6.02
C CYS A 87 16.25 30.60 7.11
N SER A 88 15.01 30.98 6.83
CA SER A 88 13.91 30.75 7.76
C SER A 88 12.59 30.51 7.03
N CYS A 89 11.67 29.82 7.68
CA CYS A 89 10.30 29.69 7.23
C CYS A 89 9.34 29.69 8.40
N LYS A 90 8.08 30.03 8.11
CA LYS A 90 6.99 29.90 9.06
C LYS A 90 6.21 28.61 8.82
N VAL A 91 5.83 27.96 9.92
CA VAL A 91 4.92 26.81 9.97
C VAL A 91 3.75 27.18 10.87
N THR A 92 2.54 27.09 10.35
CA THR A 92 1.34 27.39 11.13
C THR A 92 0.78 26.11 11.73
N LEU A 93 0.71 26.06 13.07
CA LEU A 93 0.01 25.01 13.80
C LEU A 93 -1.37 25.53 14.22
N VAL A 94 -2.43 24.84 13.80
CA VAL A 94 -3.78 25.06 14.30
C VAL A 94 -4.12 23.93 15.26
N VAL A 95 -4.20 24.26 16.54
CA VAL A 95 -4.69 23.34 17.57
C VAL A 95 -6.21 23.49 17.63
N LEU A 96 -6.91 22.47 17.14
CA LEU A 96 -8.36 22.40 17.16
C LEU A 96 -8.82 22.16 18.61
N GLU A 97 -9.76 22.97 19.10
CA GLU A 97 -10.39 22.82 20.41
C GLU A 97 -11.11 21.48 20.56
N GLU A 98 -11.56 20.90 19.44
CA GLU A 98 -12.51 19.81 19.46
C GLU A 98 -11.91 18.56 18.82
N VAL A 99 -11.83 17.50 19.62
CA VAL A 99 -11.83 16.13 19.12
C VAL A 99 -13.16 15.98 18.36
N ILE A 100 -13.13 15.46 17.12
CA ILE A 100 -14.36 15.31 16.34
C ILE A 100 -15.07 14.07 16.90
N PRO A 101 -16.26 14.21 17.52
CA PRO A 101 -16.99 13.05 18.03
C PRO A 101 -17.33 12.12 16.86
N PRO A 102 -17.36 10.81 17.09
CA PRO A 102 -17.66 9.86 16.04
C PRO A 102 -19.07 10.09 15.49
N THR A 103 -19.22 9.93 14.18
CA THR A 103 -20.50 10.03 13.46
C THR A 103 -20.62 8.87 12.48
N PHE A 104 -21.80 8.26 12.39
CA PHE A 104 -22.05 7.18 11.44
C PHE A 104 -22.24 7.74 10.02
N ILE A 105 -21.39 7.30 9.10
CA ILE A 105 -21.54 7.55 7.65
C ILE A 105 -22.47 6.50 7.05
N ARG A 106 -22.46 5.28 7.61
CA ARG A 106 -23.44 4.23 7.29
C ARG A 106 -23.96 3.64 8.59
N LYS A 107 -25.23 3.87 8.87
CA LYS A 107 -25.92 3.36 10.06
C LYS A 107 -26.35 1.91 9.82
N LEU A 108 -26.59 1.20 10.93
CA LEU A 108 -27.34 -0.05 10.89
C LEU A 108 -28.73 0.19 10.28
N THR A 109 -29.21 -0.81 9.55
CA THR A 109 -30.58 -0.87 9.03
C THR A 109 -31.26 -2.09 9.62
N ASP A 110 -32.59 -2.09 9.61
CA ASP A 110 -33.36 -3.27 9.95
C ASP A 110 -33.07 -4.38 8.95
N ILE A 111 -32.88 -5.60 9.47
CA ILE A 111 -32.54 -6.77 8.67
C ILE A 111 -33.52 -7.88 9.00
N GLN A 112 -33.98 -8.54 7.95
CA GLN A 112 -34.74 -9.77 8.00
C GLN A 112 -33.80 -10.93 7.66
N ALA A 113 -33.72 -11.93 8.53
CA ALA A 113 -32.84 -13.09 8.33
C ALA A 113 -33.58 -14.40 8.63
N LEU A 114 -33.27 -15.45 7.86
CA LEU A 114 -33.87 -16.77 8.04
C LEU A 114 -33.37 -17.44 9.32
N MET A 115 -34.26 -18.10 10.05
CA MET A 115 -33.86 -18.91 11.21
C MET A 115 -32.81 -19.96 10.80
N GLY A 116 -31.68 -20.00 11.50
CA GLY A 116 -30.53 -20.87 11.21
C GLY A 116 -29.45 -20.27 10.33
N SER A 117 -29.65 -19.09 9.72
CA SER A 117 -28.66 -18.46 8.84
C SER A 117 -27.51 -17.79 9.61
N LEU A 118 -26.39 -17.55 8.91
CA LEU A 118 -25.35 -16.65 9.39
C LEU A 118 -25.78 -15.19 9.12
N VAL A 119 -25.66 -14.33 10.12
CA VAL A 119 -26.03 -12.92 10.07
C VAL A 119 -24.78 -12.07 10.27
N THR A 120 -24.63 -11.04 9.45
CA THR A 120 -23.61 -10.00 9.61
C THR A 120 -24.29 -8.64 9.73
N LEU A 121 -24.13 -7.98 10.88
CA LEU A 121 -24.56 -6.60 11.10
C LEU A 121 -23.37 -5.68 10.88
N GLU A 122 -23.51 -4.68 10.01
CA GLU A 122 -22.40 -3.80 9.60
C GLU A 122 -22.79 -2.32 9.66
N CYS A 123 -21.89 -1.48 10.18
CA CYS A 123 -21.99 -0.03 10.13
C CYS A 123 -20.61 0.62 9.94
N LYS A 124 -20.58 1.89 9.49
CA LYS A 124 -19.34 2.65 9.27
C LYS A 124 -19.39 4.00 9.97
N ALA A 125 -18.32 4.38 10.66
CA ALA A 125 -18.22 5.65 11.38
C ALA A 125 -16.93 6.41 11.07
N ALA A 126 -17.00 7.73 11.04
CA ALA A 126 -15.84 8.62 11.00
C ALA A 126 -15.74 9.44 12.28
N GLY A 127 -14.53 9.84 12.64
CA GLY A 127 -14.22 10.65 13.81
C GLY A 127 -12.73 10.65 14.07
N SER A 128 -12.27 11.49 15.00
CA SER A 128 -10.87 11.48 15.42
C SER A 128 -10.52 10.13 16.06
N GLN A 129 -9.35 9.60 15.74
CA GLN A 129 -8.81 8.34 16.29
C GLN A 129 -8.29 8.56 17.73
N PRO A 130 -8.18 7.51 18.57
CA PRO A 130 -8.60 6.13 18.33
C PRO A 130 -10.10 5.92 18.57
N LEU A 131 -10.77 5.26 17.61
CA LEU A 131 -12.18 4.89 17.76
C LEU A 131 -12.33 3.58 18.54
N SER A 132 -13.13 3.62 19.61
CA SER A 132 -13.53 2.44 20.39
C SER A 132 -14.94 2.00 20.00
N VAL A 133 -15.15 0.68 19.85
CA VAL A 133 -16.41 0.10 19.36
C VAL A 133 -16.99 -0.85 20.41
N GLN A 134 -18.28 -0.69 20.69
CA GLN A 134 -19.03 -1.52 21.63
C GLN A 134 -20.37 -1.93 21.02
N TRP A 135 -20.62 -3.23 20.96
CA TRP A 135 -21.90 -3.78 20.51
C TRP A 135 -22.79 -4.11 21.70
N SER A 136 -24.09 -3.90 21.55
CA SER A 136 -25.09 -4.32 22.54
C SER A 136 -26.32 -4.90 21.87
N LYS A 137 -26.99 -5.80 22.59
CA LYS A 137 -28.31 -6.30 22.25
C LYS A 137 -29.29 -5.86 23.33
N GLY A 138 -30.26 -5.03 22.97
CA GLY A 138 -31.07 -4.33 23.96
C GLY A 138 -30.17 -3.55 24.94
N LYS A 139 -30.15 -3.97 26.22
CA LYS A 139 -29.32 -3.36 27.27
C LYS A 139 -28.03 -4.13 27.58
N GLU A 140 -27.81 -5.31 26.99
CA GLU A 140 -26.69 -6.18 27.31
C GLU A 140 -25.52 -5.97 26.34
N ASN A 141 -24.30 -5.89 26.87
CA ASN A 141 -23.09 -5.74 26.06
C ASN A 141 -22.67 -7.06 25.45
N ILE A 142 -22.31 -7.03 24.17
CA ILE A 142 -21.84 -8.19 23.41
C ILE A 142 -20.31 -8.16 23.37
N SER A 143 -19.71 -9.28 23.76
CA SER A 143 -18.26 -9.51 23.66
C SER A 143 -17.95 -10.65 22.69
N SER A 144 -16.72 -10.68 22.19
CA SER A 144 -16.25 -11.76 21.32
C SER A 144 -16.35 -13.11 22.05
N SER A 145 -16.94 -14.10 21.39
CA SER A 145 -17.23 -15.43 21.95
C SER A 145 -17.36 -16.47 20.83
N SER A 146 -17.68 -17.73 21.17
CA SER A 146 -18.01 -18.76 20.17
C SER A 146 -19.28 -18.44 19.37
N LYS A 147 -20.17 -17.59 19.92
CA LYS A 147 -21.40 -17.16 19.28
C LYS A 147 -21.23 -15.90 18.43
N TYR A 148 -20.49 -14.92 18.95
CA TYR A 148 -20.34 -13.59 18.35
C TYR A 148 -18.90 -13.32 17.96
N LYS A 149 -18.70 -12.94 16.70
CA LYS A 149 -17.40 -12.52 16.19
C LYS A 149 -17.46 -11.03 15.83
N LEU A 150 -16.58 -10.24 16.43
CA LEU A 150 -16.49 -8.80 16.22
C LEU A 150 -15.30 -8.52 15.29
N LEU A 151 -15.53 -7.73 14.24
CA LEU A 151 -14.52 -7.35 13.26
C LEU A 151 -14.47 -5.83 13.12
N HIS A 152 -13.26 -5.29 12.99
CA HIS A 152 -13.02 -3.87 12.74
C HIS A 152 -11.89 -3.71 11.71
N ALA A 153 -12.20 -3.13 10.56
CA ALA A 153 -11.23 -2.80 9.51
C ALA A 153 -11.71 -1.56 8.76
N ASP A 154 -10.80 -0.64 8.41
CA ASP A 154 -11.06 0.52 7.55
C ASP A 154 -12.35 1.29 7.90
N ASN A 155 -12.49 1.72 9.17
CA ASN A 155 -13.66 2.43 9.71
C ASN A 155 -15.01 1.67 9.61
N THR A 156 -14.96 0.36 9.37
CA THR A 156 -16.11 -0.55 9.25
C THR A 156 -16.17 -1.47 10.46
N MET A 157 -17.29 -1.47 11.16
CA MET A 157 -17.54 -2.28 12.35
C MET A 157 -18.58 -3.36 12.01
N SER A 158 -18.22 -4.61 12.23
CA SER A 158 -19.09 -5.76 11.92
C SER A 158 -19.26 -6.70 13.11
N LEU A 159 -20.48 -7.22 13.26
CA LEU A 159 -20.86 -8.28 14.20
C LEU A 159 -21.41 -9.48 13.41
N GLU A 160 -20.71 -10.61 13.49
CA GLU A 160 -21.10 -11.87 12.81
C GLU A 160 -21.55 -12.93 13.83
N PHE A 161 -22.67 -13.60 13.57
CA PHE A 161 -23.17 -14.72 14.37
C PHE A 161 -24.18 -15.59 13.62
N LYS A 162 -24.44 -16.81 14.11
CA LYS A 162 -25.52 -17.68 13.59
C LYS A 162 -26.83 -17.41 14.33
N LEU A 163 -27.90 -17.06 13.60
CA LEU A 163 -29.24 -16.88 14.16
C LEU A 163 -29.84 -18.23 14.52
N SER A 164 -29.62 -18.70 15.74
CA SER A 164 -29.91 -20.11 16.11
C SER A 164 -31.23 -20.27 16.87
N GLN A 165 -31.74 -19.19 17.47
CA GLN A 165 -32.94 -19.19 18.30
C GLN A 165 -33.66 -17.84 18.17
N SER A 166 -34.97 -17.81 18.44
CA SER A 166 -35.76 -16.57 18.40
C SER A 166 -35.25 -15.50 19.37
N SER A 167 -34.66 -15.91 20.49
CA SER A 167 -34.02 -15.00 21.45
C SER A 167 -32.75 -14.33 20.90
N ASP A 168 -32.28 -14.67 19.69
CA ASP A 168 -31.21 -13.98 18.97
C ASP A 168 -31.73 -12.79 18.14
N THR A 169 -33.04 -12.66 17.96
CA THR A 169 -33.68 -11.47 17.34
C THR A 169 -33.79 -10.29 18.30
N GLY A 170 -34.08 -9.11 17.78
CA GLY A 170 -34.28 -7.90 18.56
C GLY A 170 -33.41 -6.74 18.09
N GLU A 171 -33.39 -5.68 18.89
CA GLU A 171 -32.61 -4.48 18.59
C GLU A 171 -31.13 -4.69 18.93
N TYR A 172 -30.27 -4.49 17.94
CA TYR A 172 -28.82 -4.44 18.09
C TYR A 172 -28.34 -3.00 17.93
N SER A 173 -27.45 -2.58 18.81
CA SER A 173 -26.86 -1.25 18.76
C SER A 173 -25.34 -1.34 18.66
N CYS A 174 -24.77 -0.48 17.83
CA CYS A 174 -23.34 -0.24 17.78
C CYS A 174 -23.06 1.15 18.34
N LYS A 175 -22.27 1.21 19.41
CA LYS A 175 -21.74 2.44 19.99
C LYS A 175 -20.29 2.62 19.55
N VAL A 176 -19.98 3.78 18.96
CA VAL A 176 -18.62 4.19 18.65
C VAL A 176 -18.28 5.40 19.50
N SER A 177 -17.11 5.40 20.14
CA SER A 177 -16.67 6.48 21.03
C SER A 177 -15.21 6.85 20.85
N ASN A 178 -14.90 8.13 21.06
CA ASN A 178 -13.56 8.65 21.31
C ASN A 178 -13.60 9.61 22.52
N SER A 179 -12.53 10.35 22.76
CA SER A 179 -12.45 11.33 23.87
C SER A 179 -13.42 12.51 23.75
N ALA A 180 -13.96 12.82 22.55
CA ALA A 180 -14.94 13.90 22.37
C ALA A 180 -16.37 13.48 22.63
N GLY A 181 -16.69 12.20 22.47
CA GLY A 181 -18.06 11.75 22.59
C GLY A 181 -18.29 10.39 21.99
N SER A 182 -19.57 10.06 21.84
CA SER A 182 -20.01 8.80 21.27
C SER A 182 -21.23 8.98 20.41
N CYS A 183 -21.32 8.22 19.34
CA CYS A 183 -22.57 8.02 18.61
C CYS A 183 -23.04 6.58 18.77
N VAL A 184 -24.35 6.40 18.65
CA VAL A 184 -24.99 5.08 18.65
C VAL A 184 -25.90 5.01 17.44
N CYS A 185 -25.89 3.87 16.76
CA CYS A 185 -26.96 3.52 15.82
C CYS A 185 -27.51 2.14 16.20
N SER A 186 -28.78 1.93 15.89
CA SER A 186 -29.49 0.68 16.12
C SER A 186 -30.07 0.16 14.82
N GLY A 187 -30.23 -1.16 14.74
CA GLY A 187 -31.05 -1.83 13.74
C GLY A 187 -31.75 -3.02 14.37
N VAL A 188 -32.97 -3.31 13.91
CA VAL A 188 -33.77 -4.42 14.40
C VAL A 188 -33.53 -5.64 13.52
N LEU A 189 -33.05 -6.72 14.13
CA LEU A 189 -32.98 -8.02 13.49
C LEU A 189 -34.28 -8.76 13.75
N THR A 190 -35.02 -9.05 12.68
CA THR A 190 -36.21 -9.91 12.75
C THR A 190 -35.90 -11.27 12.14
N ALA A 191 -36.26 -12.34 12.84
CA ALA A 191 -36.26 -13.66 12.24
C ALA A 191 -37.43 -13.74 11.28
N VAL A 192 -37.12 -13.93 10.00
CA VAL A 192 -38.08 -14.46 9.06
C VAL A 192 -38.05 -15.96 9.25
N ILE A 193 -39.04 -16.45 9.98
CA ILE A 193 -39.41 -17.85 9.86
C ILE A 193 -40.17 -17.90 8.54
N PRO A 194 -39.66 -18.56 7.49
CA PRO A 194 -40.49 -18.80 6.33
C PRO A 194 -41.74 -19.50 6.86
N LYS A 195 -42.92 -18.89 6.65
CA LYS A 195 -44.20 -19.53 6.96
C LYS A 195 -44.36 -20.70 6.00
N SER A 196 -43.69 -21.77 6.34
CA SER A 196 -43.82 -23.08 5.74
C SER A 196 -44.62 -23.92 6.73
N ASP A 197 -45.80 -23.43 7.10
CA ASP A 197 -46.72 -24.24 7.88
C ASP A 197 -47.12 -25.42 6.98
N VAL A 198 -46.99 -26.63 7.51
CA VAL A 198 -47.31 -27.85 6.76
C VAL A 198 -48.59 -28.42 7.33
N LEU A 199 -49.62 -28.54 6.49
CA LEU A 199 -50.88 -29.18 6.85
C LEU A 199 -50.90 -30.60 6.29
N LEU A 200 -50.82 -31.59 7.18
CA LEU A 200 -51.09 -32.98 6.83
C LEU A 200 -52.55 -33.27 7.16
N LYS A 201 -53.32 -33.77 6.19
CA LYS A 201 -54.73 -34.11 6.36
C LYS A 201 -54.97 -35.59 6.08
N SER A 202 -55.71 -36.24 6.96
CA SER A 202 -56.16 -37.62 6.82
C SER A 202 -57.70 -37.64 6.82
N VAL A 203 -58.28 -38.37 5.86
CA VAL A 203 -59.73 -38.56 5.73
C VAL A 203 -60.02 -40.04 5.94
N PHE A 204 -61.07 -40.35 6.67
CA PHE A 204 -61.42 -41.71 7.06
C PHE A 204 -62.94 -41.93 7.08
N GLU A 205 -63.35 -43.18 6.88
CA GLU A 205 -64.74 -43.61 6.87
C GLU A 205 -64.97 -44.74 7.88
N GLY A 206 -66.18 -44.82 8.44
CA GLY A 206 -66.56 -45.85 9.41
C GLY A 206 -67.73 -45.43 10.31
N THR A 207 -68.08 -46.28 11.27
CA THR A 207 -69.10 -45.98 12.27
C THR A 207 -68.47 -45.30 13.49
N PRO A 208 -68.90 -44.07 13.88
CA PRO A 208 -68.40 -43.36 15.06
C PRO A 208 -68.86 -44.02 16.37
N PRO A 209 -68.24 -43.69 17.54
CA PRO A 209 -67.25 -42.64 17.76
C PRO A 209 -65.83 -43.03 17.33
N PHE A 210 -65.11 -42.09 16.72
CA PHE A 210 -63.71 -42.27 16.34
C PHE A 210 -62.76 -41.74 17.41
N THR A 211 -61.71 -42.50 17.69
CA THR A 211 -60.52 -42.02 18.40
C THR A 211 -59.39 -41.86 17.40
N VAL A 212 -58.86 -40.64 17.26
CA VAL A 212 -57.80 -40.30 16.29
C VAL A 212 -56.54 -39.83 17.01
N LYS A 213 -55.39 -40.37 16.59
CA LYS A 213 -54.06 -40.01 17.09
C LYS A 213 -53.11 -39.77 15.94
N TRP A 214 -52.28 -38.74 16.05
CA TRP A 214 -51.20 -38.46 15.11
C TRP A 214 -49.87 -38.85 15.74
N PHE A 215 -48.93 -39.32 14.93
CA PHE A 215 -47.58 -39.69 15.35
C PHE A 215 -46.55 -39.10 14.40
N LYS A 216 -45.40 -38.67 14.93
CA LYS A 216 -44.15 -38.43 14.19
C LYS A 216 -43.13 -39.48 14.64
N ASP A 217 -42.63 -40.28 13.73
CA ASP A 217 -41.63 -41.33 14.01
C ASP A 217 -42.04 -42.21 15.22
N GLU A 218 -43.30 -42.66 15.24
CA GLU A 218 -43.95 -43.43 16.32
C GLU A 218 -44.19 -42.70 17.66
N VAL A 219 -43.83 -41.42 17.76
CA VAL A 219 -44.13 -40.58 18.94
C VAL A 219 -45.44 -39.82 18.72
N GLU A 220 -46.40 -39.97 19.64
CA GLU A 220 -47.71 -39.30 19.57
C GLU A 220 -47.53 -37.77 19.59
N LEU A 221 -48.12 -37.10 18.60
CA LEU A 221 -48.17 -35.65 18.49
C LEU A 221 -49.34 -35.10 19.31
N ILE A 222 -49.01 -34.18 20.21
CA ILE A 222 -49.98 -33.51 21.08
C ILE A 222 -50.04 -32.04 20.69
N THR A 223 -51.25 -31.50 20.56
CA THR A 223 -51.48 -30.09 20.24
C THR A 223 -50.71 -29.17 21.21
N GLY A 224 -49.97 -28.23 20.66
CA GLY A 224 -49.14 -27.28 21.40
C GLY A 224 -48.58 -26.17 20.50
N PRO A 225 -47.57 -25.41 20.97
CA PRO A 225 -47.04 -24.25 20.23
C PRO A 225 -46.40 -24.58 18.87
N GLN A 226 -45.94 -25.82 18.67
CA GLN A 226 -45.22 -26.26 17.47
C GLN A 226 -46.11 -27.05 16.50
N CYS A 227 -47.26 -27.56 16.95
CA CYS A 227 -48.20 -28.26 16.09
C CYS A 227 -49.64 -28.20 16.62
N THR A 228 -50.62 -28.07 15.73
CA THR A 228 -52.05 -28.06 16.07
C THR A 228 -52.73 -29.25 15.42
N VAL A 229 -53.27 -30.17 16.24
CA VAL A 229 -54.11 -31.27 15.75
C VAL A 229 -55.57 -30.86 15.80
N ARG A 230 -56.29 -31.07 14.69
CA ARG A 230 -57.72 -30.80 14.56
C ARG A 230 -58.45 -32.08 14.16
N LEU A 231 -59.62 -32.28 14.75
CA LEU A 231 -60.52 -33.39 14.43
C LEU A 231 -61.85 -32.81 13.95
N GLU A 232 -62.26 -33.25 12.77
CA GLU A 232 -63.58 -33.03 12.18
C GLU A 232 -64.32 -34.38 12.11
N LYS A 233 -65.59 -34.35 11.69
CA LYS A 233 -66.49 -35.53 11.72
C LYS A 233 -65.87 -36.80 11.09
N ASN A 234 -65.26 -36.66 9.91
CA ASN A 234 -64.66 -37.76 9.13
C ASN A 234 -63.22 -37.43 8.67
N SER A 235 -62.57 -36.45 9.29
CA SER A 235 -61.20 -36.09 8.91
C SER A 235 -60.43 -35.55 10.10
N SER A 236 -59.12 -35.70 10.08
CA SER A 236 -58.24 -35.07 11.03
C SER A 236 -57.08 -34.43 10.30
N SER A 237 -56.53 -33.35 10.85
CA SER A 237 -55.34 -32.71 10.33
C SER A 237 -54.37 -32.37 11.44
N VAL A 238 -53.08 -32.38 11.09
CA VAL A 238 -52.02 -31.78 11.90
C VAL A 238 -51.38 -30.66 11.12
N GLU A 239 -51.38 -29.46 11.72
CA GLU A 239 -50.75 -28.25 11.22
C GLU A 239 -49.45 -28.07 11.98
N LEU A 240 -48.31 -28.21 11.29
CA LEU A 240 -46.97 -27.99 11.85
C LEU A 240 -46.60 -26.53 11.63
N HIS A 241 -46.15 -25.84 12.69
CA HIS A 241 -45.78 -24.43 12.62
C HIS A 241 -44.27 -24.27 12.54
N SER A 242 -43.78 -23.29 11.78
CA SER A 242 -42.33 -22.96 11.75
C SER A 242 -41.44 -24.16 11.38
N VAL A 243 -41.81 -24.90 10.34
CA VAL A 243 -41.18 -26.16 9.95
C VAL A 243 -39.71 -25.96 9.52
N GLY A 244 -38.78 -26.38 10.39
CA GLY A 244 -37.35 -26.53 10.11
C GLY A 244 -36.89 -28.00 9.91
N PRO A 245 -35.60 -28.25 9.63
CA PRO A 245 -35.05 -29.56 9.24
C PRO A 245 -35.41 -30.74 10.16
N LEU A 246 -35.50 -30.49 11.47
CA LEU A 246 -35.85 -31.48 12.49
C LEU A 246 -37.28 -32.02 12.40
N HIS A 247 -38.16 -31.34 11.67
CA HIS A 247 -39.52 -31.79 11.42
C HIS A 247 -39.59 -32.83 10.30
N SER A 248 -38.49 -33.12 9.60
CA SER A 248 -38.46 -34.25 8.66
C SER A 248 -38.70 -35.57 9.40
N GLY A 249 -39.38 -36.51 8.74
CA GLY A 249 -39.70 -37.83 9.28
C GLY A 249 -41.07 -38.35 8.84
N SER A 250 -41.45 -39.49 9.41
CA SER A 250 -42.68 -40.20 9.07
C SER A 250 -43.82 -39.72 9.94
N TYR A 251 -44.87 -39.18 9.33
CA TYR A 251 -46.08 -38.74 10.02
C TYR A 251 -47.21 -39.71 9.75
N SER A 252 -47.90 -40.16 10.79
CA SER A 252 -49.00 -41.10 10.65
C SER A 252 -50.22 -40.72 11.45
N CYS A 253 -51.39 -40.99 10.87
CA CYS A 253 -52.69 -40.83 11.49
C CYS A 253 -53.26 -42.22 11.77
N GLN A 254 -53.54 -42.51 13.04
CA GLN A 254 -54.22 -43.72 13.48
C GLN A 254 -55.65 -43.39 13.90
N VAL A 255 -56.61 -44.13 13.35
CA VAL A 255 -58.04 -43.97 13.62
C VAL A 255 -58.56 -45.28 14.16
N SER A 256 -59.38 -45.24 15.21
CA SER A 256 -59.95 -46.43 15.85
C SER A 256 -61.40 -46.24 16.29
N ASN A 257 -62.16 -47.33 16.28
CA ASN A 257 -63.51 -47.44 16.84
C ASN A 257 -63.67 -48.83 17.49
N GLU A 258 -64.90 -49.23 17.87
CA GLU A 258 -65.16 -50.53 18.51
C GLU A 258 -64.78 -51.74 17.66
N ALA A 259 -64.75 -51.60 16.33
CA ALA A 259 -64.45 -52.70 15.41
C ALA A 259 -62.94 -52.89 15.16
N GLY A 260 -62.10 -51.89 15.46
CA GLY A 260 -60.66 -51.98 15.27
C GLY A 260 -59.96 -50.64 15.04
N ALA A 261 -58.72 -50.71 14.56
CA ALA A 261 -57.87 -49.55 14.29
C ALA A 261 -57.18 -49.67 12.92
N VAL A 262 -57.04 -48.53 12.24
CA VAL A 262 -56.31 -48.39 10.97
C VAL A 262 -55.31 -47.24 11.06
N LYS A 263 -54.20 -47.33 10.32
CA LYS A 263 -53.13 -46.33 10.30
C LYS A 263 -52.78 -45.97 8.85
N SER A 264 -52.58 -44.68 8.60
CA SER A 264 -52.08 -44.13 7.32
C SER A 264 -50.85 -43.28 7.59
N ALA A 265 -49.84 -43.32 6.73
CA ALA A 265 -48.56 -42.63 6.92
C ALA A 265 -48.12 -41.85 5.67
N ALA A 266 -47.38 -40.76 5.89
CA ALA A 266 -46.76 -39.92 4.87
C ALA A 266 -45.38 -39.45 5.35
N GLU A 267 -44.44 -39.29 4.42
CA GLU A 267 -43.10 -38.77 4.71
C GLU A 267 -43.04 -37.26 4.48
N LEU A 268 -42.55 -36.51 5.46
CA LEU A 268 -42.22 -35.09 5.32
C LEU A 268 -40.70 -34.94 5.21
N LEU A 269 -40.22 -34.32 4.12
CA LEU A 269 -38.82 -33.96 3.95
C LEU A 269 -38.67 -32.44 3.87
N VAL A 270 -37.99 -31.86 4.85
CA VAL A 270 -37.66 -30.43 4.86
C VAL A 270 -36.33 -30.22 4.14
N LYS A 271 -36.36 -29.37 3.11
CA LYS A 271 -35.23 -29.09 2.23
C LYS A 271 -34.50 -27.82 2.70
N GLU A 272 -33.16 -27.82 2.69
CA GLU A 272 -32.33 -26.66 3.06
C GLU A 272 -31.65 -26.03 1.84
N PRO A 273 -31.45 -24.69 1.81
CA PRO A 273 -30.72 -24.03 0.74
C PRO A 273 -29.24 -24.45 0.73
N PRO A 274 -28.54 -24.30 -0.40
CA PRO A 274 -27.12 -24.66 -0.52
C PRO A 274 -26.21 -23.88 0.44
N GLN A 275 -25.05 -24.44 0.76
CA GLN A 275 -24.02 -23.73 1.56
C GLN A 275 -22.65 -23.80 0.90
N PHE A 276 -21.98 -22.65 0.74
CA PHE A 276 -20.59 -22.60 0.27
C PHE A 276 -19.61 -22.94 1.39
N VAL A 277 -18.92 -24.08 1.23
CA VAL A 277 -17.87 -24.56 2.13
C VAL A 277 -16.49 -24.04 1.73
N VAL A 278 -16.28 -23.73 0.45
CA VAL A 278 -15.12 -22.99 -0.06
C VAL A 278 -15.65 -21.77 -0.80
N LYS A 279 -15.34 -20.58 -0.29
CA LYS A 279 -15.77 -19.29 -0.86
C LYS A 279 -14.66 -18.69 -1.71
N LEU A 280 -15.04 -17.87 -2.66
CA LEU A 280 -14.10 -17.02 -3.39
C LEU A 280 -13.41 -16.04 -2.43
N PRO A 281 -12.14 -15.66 -2.68
CA PRO A 281 -11.49 -14.59 -1.94
C PRO A 281 -12.21 -13.25 -2.19
N PRO A 282 -12.10 -12.25 -1.29
CA PRO A 282 -12.77 -10.96 -1.47
C PRO A 282 -12.32 -10.21 -2.75
N THR A 283 -11.03 -10.31 -3.08
CA THR A 283 -10.42 -9.66 -4.24
C THR A 283 -9.46 -10.62 -4.92
N THR A 284 -9.44 -10.60 -6.25
CA THR A 284 -8.57 -11.41 -7.10
C THR A 284 -7.84 -10.49 -8.09
N PHE A 285 -6.52 -10.53 -8.11
CA PHE A 285 -5.70 -9.79 -9.09
C PHE A 285 -5.24 -10.72 -10.20
N VAL A 286 -5.44 -10.33 -11.45
CA VAL A 286 -5.04 -11.13 -12.62
C VAL A 286 -4.26 -10.25 -13.57
N LYS A 287 -3.14 -10.78 -14.08
CA LYS A 287 -2.33 -10.10 -15.08
C LYS A 287 -3.08 -10.04 -16.40
N GLN A 288 -3.06 -8.89 -17.07
CA GLN A 288 -3.67 -8.74 -18.39
C GLN A 288 -3.13 -9.80 -19.37
N CYS A 289 -4.02 -10.28 -20.24
CA CYS A 289 -3.78 -11.34 -21.23
C CYS A 289 -3.56 -12.75 -20.67
N GLU A 290 -3.51 -12.94 -19.35
CA GLU A 290 -3.41 -14.26 -18.72
C GLU A 290 -4.79 -14.83 -18.36
N GLY A 291 -4.88 -16.16 -18.28
CA GLY A 291 -6.08 -16.85 -17.83
C GLY A 291 -6.14 -16.99 -16.32
N HIS A 292 -7.35 -17.10 -15.77
CA HIS A 292 -7.57 -17.33 -14.35
C HIS A 292 -8.75 -18.28 -14.13
N ARG A 293 -8.68 -19.12 -13.10
CA ARG A 293 -9.76 -20.04 -12.74
C ARG A 293 -10.30 -19.70 -11.36
N PHE A 294 -11.52 -19.17 -11.32
CA PHE A 294 -12.26 -19.04 -10.08
C PHE A 294 -12.77 -20.40 -9.63
N GLU A 295 -12.70 -20.67 -8.33
CA GLU A 295 -13.06 -21.96 -7.75
C GLU A 295 -13.79 -21.73 -6.42
N CYS A 296 -14.97 -22.35 -6.29
CA CYS A 296 -15.73 -22.37 -5.04
C CYS A 296 -16.49 -23.68 -4.91
N LYS A 297 -16.80 -24.10 -3.69
CA LYS A 297 -17.42 -25.38 -3.40
C LYS A 297 -18.70 -25.19 -2.59
N ALA A 298 -19.80 -25.75 -3.08
CA ALA A 298 -21.10 -25.69 -2.42
C ALA A 298 -21.59 -27.09 -2.05
N THR A 299 -22.21 -27.22 -0.88
CA THR A 299 -22.77 -28.48 -0.38
C THR A 299 -24.29 -28.39 -0.31
N SER A 300 -24.95 -29.50 -0.61
CA SER A 300 -26.40 -29.66 -0.53
C SER A 300 -26.74 -31.15 -0.49
N ALA A 301 -27.76 -31.51 0.28
CA ALA A 301 -28.32 -32.86 0.29
C ALA A 301 -29.09 -33.20 -0.99
N GLN A 302 -29.35 -32.20 -1.83
CA GLN A 302 -30.05 -32.30 -3.12
C GLN A 302 -29.14 -31.90 -4.28
N SER A 303 -29.57 -32.23 -5.51
CA SER A 303 -28.90 -31.80 -6.74
C SER A 303 -28.74 -30.28 -6.78
N LEU A 304 -27.51 -29.83 -6.97
CA LEU A 304 -27.18 -28.42 -7.10
C LEU A 304 -27.18 -27.99 -8.56
N LYS A 305 -27.63 -26.76 -8.78
CA LYS A 305 -27.38 -26.04 -10.02
C LYS A 305 -26.55 -24.80 -9.68
N MET A 306 -25.62 -24.45 -10.56
CA MET A 306 -24.69 -23.36 -10.37
C MET A 306 -24.86 -22.32 -11.48
N CYS A 307 -24.86 -21.05 -11.11
CA CYS A 307 -24.87 -19.90 -12.01
C CYS A 307 -23.73 -18.96 -11.65
N TRP A 308 -23.10 -18.36 -12.66
CA TRP A 308 -22.10 -17.31 -12.47
C TRP A 308 -22.62 -15.98 -13.00
N TYR A 309 -22.26 -14.89 -12.34
CA TYR A 309 -22.63 -13.52 -12.71
C TYR A 309 -21.40 -12.61 -12.69
N LYS A 310 -21.38 -11.63 -13.58
CA LYS A 310 -20.45 -10.50 -13.58
C LYS A 310 -21.27 -9.22 -13.46
N ASN A 311 -21.07 -8.44 -12.40
CA ASN A 311 -21.84 -7.22 -12.12
C ASN A 311 -23.37 -7.46 -12.25
N ASP A 312 -23.85 -8.51 -11.60
CA ASP A 312 -25.25 -8.98 -11.60
C ASP A 312 -25.80 -9.46 -12.97
N GLN A 313 -24.97 -9.47 -14.02
CA GLN A 313 -25.32 -10.06 -15.31
C GLN A 313 -24.87 -11.50 -15.40
N LYS A 314 -25.78 -12.40 -15.76
CA LYS A 314 -25.49 -13.83 -15.86
C LYS A 314 -24.44 -14.08 -16.95
N ILE A 315 -23.37 -14.78 -16.57
CA ILE A 315 -22.32 -15.22 -17.48
C ILE A 315 -22.82 -16.43 -18.26
N THR A 316 -22.59 -16.40 -19.57
CA THR A 316 -22.83 -17.54 -20.48
C THR A 316 -21.49 -18.02 -21.03
N ASP A 317 -21.42 -19.31 -21.33
CA ASP A 317 -20.22 -19.89 -21.92
C ASP A 317 -19.91 -19.22 -23.27
N SER A 318 -18.66 -18.79 -23.41
CA SER A 318 -18.13 -18.07 -24.57
C SER A 318 -16.68 -18.49 -24.80
N ASP A 319 -15.97 -17.82 -25.71
CA ASP A 319 -14.54 -18.06 -25.92
C ASP A 319 -13.67 -17.54 -24.76
N ASN A 320 -14.14 -16.53 -24.01
CA ASN A 320 -13.39 -15.97 -22.89
C ASN A 320 -13.81 -16.54 -21.52
N TYR A 321 -15.07 -16.95 -21.37
CA TYR A 321 -15.61 -17.51 -20.14
C TYR A 321 -16.11 -18.94 -20.36
N LYS A 322 -15.64 -19.88 -19.54
CA LYS A 322 -16.18 -21.25 -19.49
C LYS A 322 -16.57 -21.62 -18.07
N THR A 323 -17.80 -22.06 -17.88
CA THR A 323 -18.29 -22.53 -16.58
C THR A 323 -18.26 -24.05 -16.52
N MET A 324 -17.96 -24.60 -15.36
CA MET A 324 -17.98 -26.05 -15.13
C MET A 324 -18.43 -26.32 -13.69
N PHE A 325 -19.21 -27.37 -13.50
CA PHE A 325 -19.61 -27.84 -12.18
C PHE A 325 -19.45 -29.35 -12.08
N VAL A 326 -18.51 -29.79 -11.24
CA VAL A 326 -18.17 -31.21 -11.04
C VAL A 326 -17.86 -31.41 -9.56
N ASP A 327 -18.33 -32.53 -8.99
CA ASP A 327 -18.05 -32.95 -7.61
C ASP A 327 -18.27 -31.84 -6.56
N SER A 328 -19.41 -31.15 -6.67
CA SER A 328 -19.80 -30.04 -5.79
C SER A 328 -18.92 -28.78 -5.90
N THR A 329 -17.97 -28.75 -6.84
CA THR A 329 -17.07 -27.63 -7.09
C THR A 329 -17.47 -26.90 -8.37
N ALA A 330 -17.70 -25.60 -8.26
CA ALA A 330 -17.97 -24.71 -9.38
C ALA A 330 -16.70 -23.98 -9.80
N TYR A 331 -16.45 -24.04 -11.10
CA TYR A 331 -15.35 -23.37 -11.77
C TYR A 331 -15.88 -22.34 -12.75
N LEU A 332 -15.20 -21.19 -12.79
CA LEU A 332 -15.29 -20.25 -13.90
C LEU A 332 -13.88 -20.04 -14.42
N GLN A 333 -13.62 -20.52 -15.63
CA GLN A 333 -12.39 -20.27 -16.35
C GLN A 333 -12.53 -18.98 -17.17
N LEU A 334 -11.69 -18.01 -16.85
CA LEU A 334 -11.36 -16.86 -17.68
C LEU A 334 -10.15 -17.22 -18.52
N ASN A 335 -10.27 -17.21 -19.85
CA ASN A 335 -9.18 -17.65 -20.74
C ASN A 335 -8.11 -16.57 -20.92
N SER A 336 -8.52 -15.31 -21.09
CA SER A 336 -7.59 -14.19 -21.25
C SER A 336 -8.19 -12.92 -20.64
N ALA A 337 -7.60 -12.45 -19.54
CA ALA A 337 -8.08 -11.30 -18.79
C ALA A 337 -7.87 -9.98 -19.54
N ARG A 338 -8.94 -9.18 -19.63
CA ARG A 338 -8.95 -7.83 -20.23
C ARG A 338 -9.42 -6.81 -19.20
N PHE A 339 -9.15 -5.52 -19.42
CA PHE A 339 -9.63 -4.48 -18.52
C PHE A 339 -11.16 -4.41 -18.43
N GLU A 340 -11.86 -4.79 -19.49
CA GLU A 340 -13.32 -4.92 -19.50
C GLU A 340 -13.82 -6.01 -18.55
N ASP A 341 -12.96 -6.97 -18.18
CA ASP A 341 -13.29 -8.05 -17.25
C ASP A 341 -13.29 -7.58 -15.78
N ASN A 342 -12.79 -6.38 -15.47
CA ASN A 342 -12.90 -5.81 -14.13
C ASN A 342 -14.35 -5.78 -13.64
N GLY A 343 -14.57 -6.16 -12.38
CA GLY A 343 -15.89 -6.16 -11.78
C GLY A 343 -16.07 -7.24 -10.73
N THR A 344 -17.31 -7.37 -10.25
CA THR A 344 -17.67 -8.36 -9.24
C THR A 344 -18.13 -9.64 -9.91
N PHE A 345 -17.46 -10.75 -9.64
CA PHE A 345 -17.86 -12.08 -10.04
C PHE A 345 -18.56 -12.77 -8.88
N THR A 346 -19.78 -13.25 -9.13
CA THR A 346 -20.61 -13.93 -8.13
C THR A 346 -20.93 -15.34 -8.61
N CYS A 347 -20.65 -16.33 -7.77
CA CYS A 347 -21.15 -17.69 -7.96
C CYS A 347 -22.40 -17.88 -7.10
N GLU A 348 -23.50 -18.32 -7.71
CA GLU A 348 -24.75 -18.62 -7.04
C GLU A 348 -25.06 -20.11 -7.18
N ALA A 349 -25.28 -20.77 -6.05
CA ALA A 349 -25.75 -22.15 -5.97
C ALA A 349 -27.24 -22.16 -5.64
N PHE A 350 -28.04 -22.95 -6.36
CA PHE A 350 -29.47 -23.08 -6.11
C PHE A 350 -29.92 -24.54 -6.08
N ASN A 351 -30.88 -24.82 -5.19
CA ASN A 351 -31.66 -26.05 -5.13
C ASN A 351 -33.14 -25.71 -4.91
N ASP A 352 -33.99 -26.72 -4.70
CA ASP A 352 -35.43 -26.51 -4.54
C ASP A 352 -35.82 -25.72 -3.27
N ALA A 353 -34.93 -25.60 -2.29
CA ALA A 353 -35.18 -24.85 -1.06
C ALA A 353 -34.70 -23.40 -1.11
N GLY A 354 -33.88 -23.02 -2.10
CA GLY A 354 -33.42 -21.65 -2.26
C GLY A 354 -32.02 -21.56 -2.88
N SER A 355 -31.41 -20.40 -2.72
CA SER A 355 -30.06 -20.13 -3.23
C SER A 355 -29.13 -19.58 -2.14
N ALA A 356 -27.83 -19.74 -2.40
CA ALA A 356 -26.76 -19.06 -1.69
C ALA A 356 -25.77 -18.52 -2.71
N SER A 357 -24.95 -17.54 -2.33
CA SER A 357 -23.94 -16.97 -3.21
C SER A 357 -22.63 -16.64 -2.49
N CYS A 358 -21.55 -16.54 -3.27
CA CYS A 358 -20.28 -15.95 -2.85
C CYS A 358 -19.65 -15.15 -3.99
N SER A 359 -18.89 -14.11 -3.66
CA SER A 359 -18.41 -13.14 -4.65
C SER A 359 -16.95 -12.76 -4.44
N THR A 360 -16.27 -12.37 -5.52
CA THR A 360 -14.94 -11.75 -5.56
C THR A 360 -14.95 -10.52 -6.46
N VAL A 361 -14.15 -9.52 -6.15
CA VAL A 361 -13.84 -8.43 -7.09
C VAL A 361 -12.62 -8.84 -7.92
N LEU A 362 -12.77 -8.96 -9.23
CA LEU A 362 -11.64 -9.16 -10.16
C LEU A 362 -11.04 -7.80 -10.51
N THR A 363 -9.73 -7.68 -10.31
CA THR A 363 -8.94 -6.52 -10.76
C THR A 363 -7.87 -6.97 -11.76
N VAL A 364 -8.02 -6.56 -13.01
CA VAL A 364 -7.05 -6.85 -14.08
C VAL A 364 -5.99 -5.75 -14.09
N GLN A 365 -4.71 -6.15 -14.01
CA GLN A 365 -3.56 -5.24 -13.93
C GLN A 365 -2.48 -5.62 -14.94
N GLU A 366 -1.68 -4.64 -15.34
CA GLU A 366 -0.46 -4.84 -16.12
C GLU A 366 0.73 -5.02 -15.19
N SER A 367 1.56 -6.04 -15.45
CA SER A 367 2.83 -6.23 -14.73
C SER A 367 3.79 -5.07 -15.00
N PRO A 368 4.62 -4.68 -14.02
CA PRO A 368 5.54 -3.57 -14.21
C PRO A 368 6.62 -3.92 -15.24
N SER A 369 7.03 -2.93 -16.03
CA SER A 369 8.19 -3.02 -16.92
C SER A 369 8.90 -1.66 -17.00
N PHE A 370 10.17 -1.63 -17.41
CA PHE A 370 10.92 -0.38 -17.55
C PHE A 370 10.76 0.19 -18.95
N ILE A 371 10.16 1.38 -19.05
CA ILE A 371 10.17 2.21 -20.27
C ILE A 371 11.60 2.73 -20.47
N LYS A 372 12.20 3.20 -19.38
CA LYS A 372 13.57 3.71 -19.35
C LYS A 372 14.32 3.11 -18.18
N THR A 373 15.43 2.45 -18.48
CA THR A 373 16.37 1.95 -17.48
C THR A 373 17.41 3.01 -17.14
N PRO A 374 18.02 2.96 -15.95
CA PRO A 374 19.02 3.95 -15.56
C PRO A 374 20.32 3.75 -16.34
N SER A 375 20.78 4.79 -17.02
CA SER A 375 22.07 4.78 -17.72
C SER A 375 23.26 4.67 -16.74
N PRO A 376 24.41 4.10 -17.16
CA PRO A 376 25.62 4.13 -16.36
C PRO A 376 26.06 5.57 -16.03
N VAL A 377 26.59 5.78 -14.82
CA VAL A 377 27.00 7.10 -14.34
C VAL A 377 28.51 7.12 -14.03
N GLU A 378 29.22 8.10 -14.60
CA GLU A 378 30.59 8.45 -14.22
C GLU A 378 30.55 9.69 -13.30
N GLY A 379 30.55 9.47 -11.99
CA GLY A 379 30.42 10.53 -11.01
C GLY A 379 31.75 11.10 -10.54
N ILE A 380 31.73 12.30 -9.97
CA ILE A 380 32.92 12.94 -9.39
C ILE A 380 32.89 12.74 -7.89
N LYS A 381 34.04 12.37 -7.29
CA LYS A 381 34.13 12.14 -5.85
C LYS A 381 33.65 13.39 -5.07
N GLY A 382 32.73 13.18 -4.13
CA GLY A 382 32.13 14.23 -3.31
C GLY A 382 30.99 15.00 -3.98
N LYS A 383 30.65 14.73 -5.26
CA LYS A 383 29.45 15.25 -5.93
C LYS A 383 28.31 14.23 -5.84
N ASP A 384 27.09 14.70 -5.99
CA ASP A 384 25.91 13.82 -5.98
C ASP A 384 25.77 13.10 -7.33
N ALA A 385 25.26 11.87 -7.29
CA ALA A 385 24.94 11.06 -8.46
C ALA A 385 23.47 10.62 -8.40
N SER A 386 22.85 10.35 -9.55
CA SER A 386 21.46 9.90 -9.60
C SER A 386 21.24 8.84 -10.66
N LEU A 387 20.53 7.78 -10.30
CA LEU A 387 19.98 6.79 -11.20
C LEU A 387 18.48 7.03 -11.32
N HIS A 388 17.96 7.04 -12.54
CA HIS A 388 16.54 7.30 -12.79
C HIS A 388 15.97 6.27 -13.77
N CYS A 389 14.77 5.80 -13.50
CA CYS A 389 14.01 4.91 -14.35
C CYS A 389 12.55 5.33 -14.45
N GLU A 390 11.95 4.98 -15.58
CA GLU A 390 10.53 5.19 -15.89
C GLU A 390 9.86 3.81 -16.03
N ILE A 391 8.72 3.65 -15.37
CA ILE A 391 8.02 2.40 -15.16
C ILE A 391 6.68 2.44 -15.90
N TYR A 392 6.39 1.39 -16.66
CA TYR A 392 5.08 1.10 -17.23
C TYR A 392 4.35 0.05 -16.37
N GLY A 393 3.02 0.05 -16.38
CA GLY A 393 2.17 -0.95 -15.73
C GLY A 393 1.08 -0.32 -14.85
N THR A 394 0.35 -1.14 -14.10
CA THR A 394 -0.71 -0.64 -13.21
C THR A 394 -0.17 -0.32 -11.80
N PRO A 395 -0.25 0.95 -11.32
CA PRO A 395 0.15 1.33 -9.96
C PRO A 395 -0.85 0.83 -8.89
N PRO A 396 -0.47 0.81 -7.59
CA PRO A 396 0.77 1.32 -7.01
C PRO A 396 1.96 0.36 -7.20
N PHE A 397 3.14 0.92 -7.48
CA PHE A 397 4.38 0.17 -7.58
C PHE A 397 5.13 0.15 -6.26
N GLN A 398 5.69 -1.01 -5.91
CA GLN A 398 6.71 -1.14 -4.87
C GLN A 398 8.09 -1.11 -5.54
N VAL A 399 8.87 -0.06 -5.25
CA VAL A 399 10.21 0.14 -5.81
C VAL A 399 11.26 -0.10 -4.74
N SER A 400 12.28 -0.88 -5.06
CA SER A 400 13.42 -1.14 -4.18
C SER A 400 14.73 -1.12 -4.96
N TRP A 401 15.77 -0.54 -4.35
CA TRP A 401 17.10 -0.46 -4.94
C TRP A 401 18.09 -1.33 -4.17
N TYR A 402 19.08 -1.85 -4.89
CA TYR A 402 20.14 -2.68 -4.33
C TYR A 402 21.49 -2.19 -4.85
N LYS A 403 22.52 -2.25 -4.00
CA LYS A 403 23.92 -2.10 -4.39
C LYS A 403 24.64 -3.40 -4.11
N ASP A 404 25.29 -3.97 -5.11
CA ASP A 404 26.06 -5.22 -4.99
C ASP A 404 25.25 -6.33 -4.27
N ARG A 405 23.97 -6.46 -4.67
CA ARG A 405 22.95 -7.38 -4.12
C ARG A 405 22.45 -7.07 -2.70
N ARG A 406 22.92 -6.01 -2.06
CA ARG A 406 22.44 -5.59 -0.73
C ARG A 406 21.34 -4.54 -0.87
N PRO A 407 20.20 -4.67 -0.18
CA PRO A 407 19.11 -3.71 -0.27
C PRO A 407 19.54 -2.36 0.28
N LEU A 408 19.29 -1.31 -0.49
CA LEU A 408 19.49 0.07 -0.08
C LEU A 408 18.23 0.57 0.63
N LYS A 409 18.43 1.32 1.70
CA LYS A 409 17.38 1.99 2.44
C LYS A 409 17.62 3.49 2.41
N GLU A 410 16.54 4.25 2.58
CA GLU A 410 16.60 5.70 2.74
C GLU A 410 17.58 6.06 3.86
N SER A 411 18.52 6.95 3.57
CA SER A 411 19.57 7.39 4.50
C SER A 411 20.10 8.77 4.11
N ARG A 412 21.07 9.31 4.88
CA ARG A 412 21.77 10.56 4.47
C ARG A 412 22.50 10.43 3.13
N ARG A 413 22.92 9.20 2.80
CA ARG A 413 23.74 8.88 1.63
C ARG A 413 22.90 8.46 0.43
N HIS A 414 21.76 7.82 0.65
CA HIS A 414 20.89 7.29 -0.40
C HIS A 414 19.47 7.84 -0.23
N LYS A 415 18.96 8.55 -1.24
CA LYS A 415 17.55 8.96 -1.31
C LYS A 415 16.84 8.22 -2.41
N ILE A 416 15.77 7.52 -2.07
CA ILE A 416 14.93 6.74 -2.97
C ILE A 416 13.63 7.51 -3.15
N VAL A 417 13.32 7.88 -4.39
CA VAL A 417 12.10 8.60 -4.77
C VAL A 417 11.29 7.70 -5.71
N SER A 418 10.01 7.54 -5.41
CA SER A 418 9.06 6.82 -6.27
C SER A 418 7.74 7.57 -6.30
N GLU A 419 7.37 8.10 -7.46
CA GLU A 419 6.14 8.87 -7.65
C GLU A 419 5.51 8.49 -8.99
N GLY A 420 4.26 8.00 -8.96
CA GLY A 420 3.55 7.54 -10.15
C GLY A 420 4.36 6.48 -10.90
N THR A 421 4.81 6.83 -12.11
CA THR A 421 5.60 5.99 -13.02
C THR A 421 7.11 6.27 -12.95
N SER A 422 7.57 7.16 -12.08
CA SER A 422 8.96 7.58 -11.97
C SER A 422 9.62 6.98 -10.72
N ALA A 423 10.82 6.44 -10.88
CA ALA A 423 11.66 6.01 -9.77
C ALA A 423 13.08 6.55 -9.91
N ALA A 424 13.68 6.96 -8.80
CA ALA A 424 15.03 7.47 -8.77
C ALA A 424 15.77 7.07 -7.49
N LEU A 425 17.07 6.84 -7.60
CA LEU A 425 18.00 6.72 -6.50
C LEU A 425 19.05 7.83 -6.61
N HIS A 426 19.08 8.72 -5.63
CA HIS A 426 20.11 9.74 -5.50
C HIS A 426 21.14 9.33 -4.45
N ILE A 427 22.42 9.38 -4.82
CA ILE A 427 23.55 9.07 -3.97
C ILE A 427 24.28 10.38 -3.67
N MET A 428 24.26 10.77 -2.39
CA MET A 428 24.79 12.04 -1.92
C MET A 428 26.29 11.92 -1.66
N LYS A 429 27.07 12.87 -2.18
CA LYS A 429 28.54 12.94 -2.02
C LYS A 429 29.22 11.61 -2.34
N LEU A 430 29.22 11.23 -3.61
CA LEU A 430 29.76 9.97 -4.11
C LEU A 430 31.17 9.68 -3.57
N GLU A 431 31.35 8.50 -2.99
CA GLU A 431 32.63 8.01 -2.48
C GLU A 431 33.06 6.71 -3.18
N GLN A 432 34.27 6.24 -2.87
CA GLN A 432 34.81 5.01 -3.46
C GLN A 432 33.91 3.80 -3.17
N ASP A 433 33.32 3.75 -1.97
CA ASP A 433 32.46 2.65 -1.53
C ASP A 433 31.09 2.63 -2.23
N ASP A 434 30.69 3.73 -2.87
CA ASP A 434 29.47 3.82 -3.66
C ASP A 434 29.64 3.26 -5.08
N ILE A 435 30.87 2.99 -5.50
CA ILE A 435 31.14 2.43 -6.83
C ILE A 435 30.72 0.98 -6.87
N GLY A 436 30.08 0.58 -7.97
CA GLY A 436 29.60 -0.79 -8.14
C GLY A 436 28.32 -0.89 -8.95
N LEU A 437 27.70 -2.07 -8.84
CA LEU A 437 26.51 -2.45 -9.59
C LEU A 437 25.26 -2.14 -8.77
N TYR A 438 24.36 -1.38 -9.36
CA TYR A 438 23.06 -1.03 -8.80
C TYR A 438 21.96 -1.79 -9.53
N GLU A 439 20.96 -2.24 -8.77
CA GLU A 439 19.77 -2.93 -9.29
C GLU A 439 18.50 -2.25 -8.77
N CYS A 440 17.62 -1.85 -9.69
CA CYS A 440 16.27 -1.39 -9.36
C CYS A 440 15.29 -2.54 -9.56
N ARG A 441 14.50 -2.87 -8.53
CA ARG A 441 13.41 -3.84 -8.60
C ARG A 441 12.08 -3.14 -8.39
N VAL A 442 11.12 -3.45 -9.25
CA VAL A 442 9.76 -2.91 -9.20
C VAL A 442 8.75 -4.05 -9.18
N SER A 443 7.70 -3.95 -8.36
CA SER A 443 6.62 -4.95 -8.32
C SER A 443 5.24 -4.32 -8.09
N ASN A 444 4.19 -5.02 -8.54
CA ASN A 444 2.80 -4.78 -8.16
C ASN A 444 2.12 -6.13 -7.84
N ASN A 445 0.79 -6.19 -7.76
CA ASN A 445 0.08 -7.42 -7.36
C ASN A 445 0.17 -8.56 -8.38
N VAL A 446 0.60 -8.28 -9.63
CA VAL A 446 0.58 -9.25 -10.72
C VAL A 446 1.95 -9.54 -11.33
N GLY A 447 3.01 -8.87 -10.87
CA GLY A 447 4.35 -9.15 -11.37
C GLY A 447 5.45 -8.29 -10.77
N SER A 448 6.67 -8.59 -11.18
CA SER A 448 7.88 -7.87 -10.79
C SER A 448 8.88 -7.83 -11.94
N GLU A 449 9.68 -6.76 -12.01
CA GLU A 449 10.75 -6.59 -12.98
C GLU A 449 11.99 -5.99 -12.31
N SER A 450 13.17 -6.22 -12.89
CA SER A 450 14.43 -5.65 -12.42
C SER A 450 15.33 -5.15 -13.55
N CYS A 451 16.06 -4.06 -13.31
CA CYS A 451 17.11 -3.58 -14.21
C CYS A 451 18.38 -3.24 -13.43
N ARG A 452 19.52 -3.21 -14.13
CA ARG A 452 20.84 -3.01 -13.52
C ARG A 452 21.65 -1.95 -14.26
N THR A 453 22.49 -1.24 -13.52
CA THR A 453 23.42 -0.23 -14.05
C THR A 453 24.63 -0.05 -13.14
N ASN A 454 25.68 0.59 -13.63
CA ASN A 454 26.91 0.81 -12.88
C ASN A 454 27.15 2.29 -12.57
N ILE A 455 27.77 2.54 -11.42
CA ILE A 455 28.34 3.84 -11.09
C ILE A 455 29.85 3.68 -10.97
N THR A 456 30.60 4.59 -11.60
CA THR A 456 32.07 4.68 -11.56
C THR A 456 32.52 6.10 -11.17
N LEU A 457 33.79 6.27 -10.79
CA LEU A 457 34.36 7.60 -10.55
C LEU A 457 35.10 8.12 -11.78
N LYS A 458 34.96 9.42 -12.07
CA LYS A 458 35.87 10.13 -12.97
C LYS A 458 37.29 10.13 -12.40
N GLU A 459 38.27 9.89 -13.27
CA GLU A 459 39.69 9.95 -12.94
C GLU A 459 40.16 11.40 -12.84
N GLN A 460 40.89 11.74 -11.77
CA GLN A 460 41.57 13.03 -11.66
C GLN A 460 42.63 13.20 -12.75
N PRO A 461 42.88 14.45 -13.19
CA PRO A 461 43.94 14.70 -14.15
C PRO A 461 45.29 14.42 -13.47
N ALA A 462 46.21 13.77 -14.20
CA ALA A 462 47.53 13.43 -13.66
C ALA A 462 48.60 13.50 -14.75
N PHE A 463 49.81 13.93 -14.37
CA PHE A 463 51.01 13.85 -15.21
C PHE A 463 51.67 12.48 -15.05
N VAL A 464 51.56 11.65 -16.09
CA VAL A 464 52.30 10.38 -16.21
C VAL A 464 53.78 10.65 -16.42
N LYS A 465 54.12 11.63 -17.26
CA LYS A 465 55.47 12.20 -17.38
C LYS A 465 55.39 13.69 -17.09
N LYS A 466 56.11 14.13 -16.06
CA LYS A 466 56.20 15.53 -15.65
C LYS A 466 57.17 16.29 -16.55
N LEU A 467 57.05 17.62 -16.54
CA LEU A 467 58.06 18.51 -17.10
C LEU A 467 59.40 18.31 -16.38
N VAL A 468 60.48 18.60 -17.10
CA VAL A 468 61.86 18.50 -16.60
C VAL A 468 62.54 19.83 -16.88
N ASP A 469 63.34 20.31 -15.92
CA ASP A 469 64.14 21.53 -16.06
C ASP A 469 65.06 21.44 -17.29
N GLN A 470 65.20 22.54 -18.02
CA GLN A 470 65.99 22.59 -19.25
C GLN A 470 66.88 23.83 -19.31
N SER A 471 68.09 23.65 -19.83
CA SER A 471 68.97 24.75 -20.22
C SER A 471 68.97 24.88 -21.74
N VAL A 472 68.77 26.09 -22.25
CA VAL A 472 68.74 26.37 -23.70
C VAL A 472 69.66 27.54 -24.02
N GLN A 473 70.39 27.48 -25.11
CA GLN A 473 71.21 28.61 -25.56
C GLN A 473 70.34 29.65 -26.28
N VAL A 474 70.76 30.90 -26.28
CA VAL A 474 70.08 31.97 -27.05
C VAL A 474 69.96 31.56 -28.52
N ASN A 475 68.80 31.83 -29.13
CA ASN A 475 68.39 31.46 -30.49
C ASN A 475 68.15 29.96 -30.76
N GLN A 476 68.27 29.07 -29.77
CA GLN A 476 67.86 27.67 -29.92
C GLN A 476 66.39 27.45 -29.56
N GLN A 477 65.83 26.34 -30.04
CA GLN A 477 64.45 25.95 -29.74
C GLN A 477 64.37 25.31 -28.35
N LEU A 478 63.38 25.74 -27.57
CA LEU A 478 62.97 25.10 -26.32
C LEU A 478 61.72 24.26 -26.57
N VAL A 479 61.71 23.02 -26.05
CA VAL A 479 60.55 22.12 -26.12
C VAL A 479 60.28 21.53 -24.74
N LEU A 480 59.19 21.98 -24.11
CA LEU A 480 58.70 21.43 -22.86
C LEU A 480 57.56 20.46 -23.17
N THR A 481 57.70 19.19 -22.76
CA THR A 481 56.68 18.15 -22.98
C THR A 481 56.31 17.44 -21.70
N ALA A 482 55.03 17.07 -21.59
CA ALA A 482 54.51 16.25 -20.51
C ALA A 482 53.49 15.23 -21.07
N THR A 483 53.38 14.07 -20.45
CA THR A 483 52.34 13.06 -20.77
C THR A 483 51.32 13.04 -19.65
N VAL A 484 50.04 13.05 -20.00
CA VAL A 484 48.92 13.21 -19.08
C VAL A 484 47.95 12.03 -19.13
N LYS A 485 47.04 11.95 -18.16
CA LYS A 485 45.88 11.04 -18.13
C LYS A 485 44.76 11.64 -17.29
N GLY A 486 43.55 11.10 -17.39
CA GLY A 486 42.38 11.49 -16.60
C GLY A 486 41.09 11.39 -17.41
N SER A 487 39.94 11.54 -16.76
CA SER A 487 38.65 11.54 -17.46
C SER A 487 38.47 12.80 -18.30
N GLU A 488 37.85 12.64 -19.46
CA GLU A 488 37.46 13.74 -20.35
C GLU A 488 36.31 14.58 -19.76
N PRO A 489 36.20 15.88 -20.12
CA PRO A 489 37.12 16.63 -20.98
C PRO A 489 38.38 17.11 -20.22
N LEU A 490 39.56 16.89 -20.80
CA LEU A 490 40.83 17.44 -20.30
C LEU A 490 41.16 18.79 -20.96
N THR A 491 41.59 19.76 -20.15
CA THR A 491 42.00 21.11 -20.59
C THR A 491 43.39 21.46 -20.06
N VAL A 492 44.16 22.19 -20.85
CA VAL A 492 45.58 22.49 -20.59
C VAL A 492 45.82 23.98 -20.68
N SER A 493 46.55 24.54 -19.71
CA SER A 493 47.01 25.92 -19.72
C SER A 493 48.47 26.00 -19.30
N TRP A 494 49.16 27.05 -19.75
CA TRP A 494 50.57 27.26 -19.48
C TRP A 494 50.79 28.65 -18.87
N VAL A 495 51.68 28.73 -17.88
CA VAL A 495 52.02 29.96 -17.16
C VAL A 495 53.54 30.06 -17.01
N GLN A 496 54.10 31.23 -17.25
CA GLN A 496 55.50 31.58 -16.96
C GLN A 496 55.55 32.54 -15.76
N ASP A 497 56.48 32.33 -14.84
CA ASP A 497 56.76 33.23 -13.71
C ASP A 497 55.51 33.70 -12.93
N LYS A 498 54.70 32.71 -12.52
CA LYS A 498 53.47 32.81 -11.71
C LYS A 498 52.27 33.46 -12.37
N ASP A 499 52.42 34.57 -13.08
CA ASP A 499 51.30 35.38 -13.54
C ASP A 499 51.21 35.55 -15.06
N HIS A 500 52.27 35.18 -15.81
CA HIS A 500 52.29 35.34 -17.27
C HIS A 500 51.64 34.14 -17.97
N ILE A 501 50.35 34.24 -18.25
CA ILE A 501 49.62 33.20 -19.00
C ILE A 501 50.16 33.13 -20.44
N LEU A 502 50.61 31.95 -20.83
CA LEU A 502 51.11 31.68 -22.16
C LEU A 502 49.95 31.31 -23.08
N ARG A 503 49.86 32.01 -24.21
CA ARG A 503 48.95 31.69 -25.31
C ARG A 503 49.77 31.38 -26.55
N GLU A 504 49.16 30.65 -27.48
CA GLU A 504 49.72 30.43 -28.81
C GLU A 504 49.89 31.78 -29.55
N GLY A 505 50.99 31.92 -30.28
CA GLY A 505 51.35 33.14 -31.02
C GLY A 505 52.66 33.00 -31.79
N ASP A 506 53.15 34.10 -32.38
CA ASP A 506 54.23 34.07 -33.38
C ASP A 506 55.56 33.46 -32.91
N ASN A 507 55.84 33.46 -31.60
CA ASN A 507 57.05 32.86 -31.02
C ASN A 507 56.75 31.69 -30.06
N ARG A 508 55.54 31.13 -30.05
CA ARG A 508 55.12 30.07 -29.12
C ARG A 508 54.05 29.18 -29.73
N LYS A 509 54.29 27.86 -29.74
CA LYS A 509 53.30 26.86 -30.18
C LYS A 509 52.93 25.94 -29.01
N ILE A 510 51.63 25.72 -28.79
CA ILE A 510 51.11 24.84 -27.73
C ILE A 510 50.27 23.76 -28.40
N THR A 511 50.54 22.47 -28.13
CA THR A 511 49.73 21.35 -28.62
C THR A 511 49.29 20.43 -27.49
N PHE A 512 48.12 19.82 -27.66
CA PHE A 512 47.62 18.76 -26.79
C PHE A 512 47.01 17.64 -27.64
N GLU A 513 47.79 16.60 -27.89
CA GLU A 513 47.43 15.50 -28.78
C GLU A 513 47.86 14.17 -28.16
N ASN A 514 47.03 13.13 -28.29
CA ASN A 514 47.35 11.78 -27.80
C ASN A 514 47.86 11.74 -26.35
N ASN A 515 47.19 12.50 -25.46
CA ASN A 515 47.58 12.62 -24.05
C ASN A 515 49.00 13.21 -23.82
N VAL A 516 49.55 13.95 -24.79
CA VAL A 516 50.84 14.64 -24.66
C VAL A 516 50.62 16.15 -24.83
N VAL A 517 51.09 16.91 -23.84
CA VAL A 517 51.08 18.38 -23.85
C VAL A 517 52.46 18.90 -24.18
N THR A 518 52.54 19.83 -25.13
CA THR A 518 53.82 20.36 -25.63
C THR A 518 53.75 21.89 -25.69
N LEU A 519 54.76 22.56 -25.14
CA LEU A 519 55.04 23.97 -25.38
C LEU A 519 56.37 24.09 -26.14
N ILE A 520 56.35 24.78 -27.27
CA ILE A 520 57.51 25.02 -28.13
C ILE A 520 57.77 26.52 -28.18
N VAL A 521 58.99 26.94 -27.85
CA VAL A 521 59.51 28.29 -28.13
C VAL A 521 60.56 28.16 -29.23
N PRO A 522 60.28 28.57 -30.49
CA PRO A 522 61.17 28.32 -31.62
C PRO A 522 62.56 28.94 -31.48
N LYS A 523 62.64 30.13 -30.88
CA LYS A 523 63.91 30.84 -30.62
C LYS A 523 63.89 31.42 -29.20
N ALA A 524 64.74 30.87 -28.33
CA ALA A 524 64.89 31.33 -26.96
C ALA A 524 65.67 32.66 -26.90
N ASP A 525 65.20 33.57 -26.06
CA ASP A 525 65.85 34.84 -25.71
C ASP A 525 66.01 34.94 -24.18
N LEU A 526 66.56 36.04 -23.67
CA LEU A 526 66.73 36.22 -22.22
C LEU A 526 65.39 36.23 -21.46
N ALA A 527 64.28 36.61 -22.09
CA ALA A 527 62.94 36.58 -21.51
C ALA A 527 62.30 35.17 -21.51
N THR A 528 62.94 34.20 -22.18
CA THR A 528 62.57 32.78 -22.16
C THR A 528 63.09 32.08 -20.90
N ALA A 529 64.04 32.69 -20.17
CA ALA A 529 64.41 32.20 -18.85
C ALA A 529 63.25 32.41 -17.88
N GLY A 530 63.01 31.46 -16.99
CA GLY A 530 61.94 31.55 -16.00
C GLY A 530 61.35 30.21 -15.62
N LYS A 531 60.34 30.27 -14.75
CA LYS A 531 59.62 29.11 -14.25
C LYS A 531 58.36 28.86 -15.09
N TYR A 532 58.32 27.74 -15.81
CA TYR A 532 57.16 27.32 -16.60
C TYR A 532 56.30 26.35 -15.80
N THR A 533 54.99 26.59 -15.79
CA THR A 533 53.99 25.76 -15.13
C THR A 533 52.95 25.34 -16.15
N CYS A 534 52.80 24.02 -16.36
CA CYS A 534 51.71 23.44 -17.11
C CYS A 534 50.61 23.04 -16.13
N GLN A 535 49.43 23.62 -16.27
CA GLN A 535 48.20 23.29 -15.54
C GLN A 535 47.34 22.36 -16.40
N LEU A 536 46.93 21.23 -15.83
CA LEU A 536 46.00 20.27 -16.43
C LEU A 536 44.72 20.22 -15.59
N ARG A 537 43.55 20.31 -16.22
CA ARG A 537 42.25 20.40 -15.55
C ARG A 537 41.21 19.50 -16.20
N ASN A 538 40.39 18.86 -15.39
CA ASN A 538 39.06 18.35 -15.75
C ASN A 538 38.05 18.67 -14.63
N ASP A 539 36.82 18.17 -14.73
CA ASP A 539 35.79 18.40 -13.70
C ASP A 539 36.15 17.84 -12.31
N SER A 540 37.08 16.88 -12.24
CA SER A 540 37.51 16.23 -11.00
C SER A 540 38.67 16.94 -10.30
N GLY A 541 39.36 17.88 -10.96
CA GLY A 541 40.43 18.64 -10.32
C GLY A 541 41.38 19.36 -11.28
N VAL A 542 42.41 19.98 -10.68
CA VAL A 542 43.51 20.63 -11.39
C VAL A 542 44.83 20.13 -10.81
N VAL A 543 45.78 19.80 -11.66
CA VAL A 543 47.14 19.45 -11.27
C VAL A 543 48.15 20.26 -12.07
N GLU A 544 49.33 20.43 -11.50
CA GLU A 544 50.40 21.23 -12.09
C GLU A 544 51.69 20.42 -12.24
N SER A 545 52.41 20.72 -13.31
CA SER A 545 53.81 20.32 -13.47
C SER A 545 54.64 21.56 -13.77
N VAL A 546 55.82 21.63 -13.17
CA VAL A 546 56.71 22.79 -13.24
C VAL A 546 58.03 22.40 -13.89
N SER A 547 58.63 23.31 -14.65
CA SER A 547 60.00 23.25 -15.16
C SER A 547 60.69 24.60 -15.02
N GLN A 548 61.90 24.63 -14.48
CA GLN A 548 62.78 25.78 -14.52
C GLN A 548 63.56 25.80 -15.83
N VAL A 549 63.51 26.92 -16.54
CA VAL A 549 64.27 27.12 -17.78
C VAL A 549 65.36 28.15 -17.54
N THR A 550 66.59 27.77 -17.85
CA THR A 550 67.76 28.66 -17.82
C THR A 550 68.23 28.94 -19.23
N VAL A 551 68.44 30.20 -19.56
CA VAL A 551 68.99 30.60 -20.86
C VAL A 551 70.47 30.90 -20.70
N LEU A 552 71.31 30.15 -21.40
CA LEU A 552 72.76 30.32 -21.36
C LEU A 552 73.15 31.41 -22.36
N GLY A 553 73.71 32.50 -21.83
CA GLY A 553 74.40 33.53 -22.63
C GLY A 553 75.70 32.98 -23.22
N LEU A 554 76.16 33.60 -24.31
CA LEU A 554 77.47 33.32 -24.88
C LEU A 554 78.61 33.71 -23.94
#